data_AF-A0A077NXC6-F1
#
_entry.id   AF-A0A077NXC6-F1
#
_cell.length_a   1.000
_cell.length_b   1.000
_cell.length_c   1.000
_cell.angle_alpha   90.00
_cell.angle_beta   90.00
_cell.angle_gamma   90.00
#
_symmetry.space_group_name_H-M   'P 1'
#
loop_
_entity.id
_entity.type
_entity.pdbx_description
1 polymer ?
#
loop_
_entity_poly.entity_id
_entity_poly.type
_entity_poly.pdbx_seq_one_letter_code
_entity_poly.pdbx_strand_id
1 'polypeptide(L)'
;MVAQELLKNIEDNRVSFIWPLIKNEIHNCQAFISGETLEISPIFSLIDSFGSFSKAAHRFLMSATTQDDSFFIKGLGFDIEAVKKPLVNQDLIWSGEKMILIPSLIDEKLDREKIINWILKPNDNRTFGTVCLAPSFSNTKQFQRIGATVATTETIYDCIDQLKRGIYSNAIVFANRYDGIDLPDNSCRILVLDSKPYSETLSDRYEEECRPSSDIINVKTAQRVEQGLGRSVRGEKDYSVIIITGGDLVQFLKSPLTTKYFSPQTRMQIEIGSQIVSFAKDEIEEGADIGKLFIELINKSSLRDEGWKEYYVERMNEINMHEGRDNLYDLITLEYKAENLFIKGEIDKACMVYQNICDKHVEDEMEKGWYLQLQARYKYNMSKVESNKIQKSAFQRNSNLLKPKDGVIYKKIDNINSTRANRIIKWVSAYDDYQSLMIAVDSILQNISFGVQSDKFEDAIHNLGLSIGFVCQRPDKEIKKGPDNLWGDVDGHYFLFECKNEVDESRAEINKTEAGQMNNHCGWFVEEYGDVTCKKIIIINTRVLSYQSNFNEKIFVMRKSKLKLLKNNLRSFFKEFKDYDLHSLDEATIHKFIGPNKIDIESLMSIYTESIIKASRCYQVIGQHV
;
A
#
# COMPACT_ATOMS: atom_id res chain seq x y z
N MET A 1 -11.46 5.10 33.51
CA MET A 1 -10.95 3.84 32.95
C MET A 1 -9.65 4.04 32.18
N VAL A 2 -9.63 4.62 30.97
CA VAL A 2 -8.38 4.81 30.18
C VAL A 2 -7.29 5.58 30.97
N ALA A 3 -7.64 6.74 31.53
CA ALA A 3 -6.72 7.53 32.37
C ALA A 3 -6.15 6.73 33.56
N GLN A 4 -6.97 5.87 34.18
CA GLN A 4 -6.52 5.05 35.31
C GLN A 4 -5.54 3.97 34.85
N GLU A 5 -5.78 3.38 33.69
CA GLU A 5 -4.89 2.35 33.13
C GLU A 5 -3.55 2.94 32.68
N LEU A 6 -3.56 4.13 32.08
CA LEU A 6 -2.34 4.87 31.76
C LEU A 6 -1.56 5.19 33.05
N LEU A 7 -2.22 5.68 34.09
CA LEU A 7 -1.57 5.99 35.37
C LEU A 7 -0.97 4.75 36.07
N LYS A 8 -1.57 3.56 35.93
CA LYS A 8 -0.97 2.31 36.44
C LYS A 8 0.34 1.95 35.74
N ASN A 9 0.49 2.37 34.48
CA ASN A 9 1.66 2.09 33.66
C ASN A 9 2.56 3.34 33.52
N ILE A 10 2.52 4.27 34.48
CA ILE A 10 3.30 5.52 34.45
C ILE A 10 4.82 5.29 34.49
N GLU A 11 5.27 4.09 34.88
CA GLU A 11 6.68 3.69 34.82
C GLU A 11 7.17 3.43 33.39
N ASP A 12 6.26 3.18 32.45
CA ASP A 12 6.60 3.10 31.03
C ASP A 12 6.93 4.49 30.50
N ASN A 13 8.14 4.68 29.96
CA ASN A 13 8.58 5.95 29.40
C ASN A 13 7.63 6.48 28.30
N ARG A 14 6.97 5.59 27.55
CA ARG A 14 5.98 5.97 26.53
C ARG A 14 4.76 6.65 27.13
N VAL A 15 4.45 6.35 28.39
CA VAL A 15 3.33 6.95 29.14
C VAL A 15 3.82 8.13 29.97
N SER A 16 4.95 8.00 30.66
CA SER A 16 5.45 9.00 31.61
C SER A 16 5.69 10.38 30.97
N PHE A 17 6.24 10.42 29.75
CA PHE A 17 6.52 11.66 29.03
C PHE A 17 5.31 12.24 28.31
N ILE A 18 4.41 11.38 27.81
CA ILE A 18 3.27 11.82 26.99
C ILE A 18 2.05 12.19 27.84
N TRP A 19 1.82 11.46 28.93
CA TRP A 19 0.65 11.68 29.79
C TRP A 19 0.50 13.14 30.28
N PRO A 20 1.57 13.83 30.75
CA PRO A 20 1.48 15.23 31.14
C PRO A 20 0.98 16.17 30.04
N LEU A 21 1.23 15.83 28.77
CA LEU A 21 0.84 16.62 27.60
C LEU A 21 -0.64 16.42 27.25
N ILE A 22 -1.14 15.18 27.32
CA ILE A 22 -2.50 14.85 26.85
C ILE A 22 -3.56 14.83 27.96
N LYS A 23 -3.18 14.79 29.24
CA LYS A 23 -4.12 14.57 30.38
C LYS A 23 -5.30 15.54 30.41
N ASN A 24 -5.11 16.77 29.97
CA ASN A 24 -6.16 17.80 29.93
C ASN A 24 -6.97 17.76 28.62
N GLU A 25 -6.47 17.08 27.60
CA GLU A 25 -7.00 17.04 26.23
C GLU A 25 -7.54 15.65 25.84
N ILE A 26 -7.74 14.73 26.81
CA ILE A 26 -8.24 13.37 26.54
C ILE A 26 -9.56 13.37 25.78
N HIS A 27 -10.43 14.34 26.06
CA HIS A 27 -11.72 14.51 25.38
C HIS A 27 -11.57 14.92 23.90
N ASN A 28 -10.41 15.45 23.53
CA ASN A 28 -10.01 15.79 22.17
C ASN A 28 -9.00 14.79 21.59
N CYS A 29 -8.83 13.63 22.22
CA CYS A 29 -8.03 12.54 21.68
C CYS A 29 -8.90 11.56 20.89
N GLN A 30 -8.25 10.84 19.99
CA GLN A 30 -8.77 9.68 19.31
C GLN A 30 -7.99 8.44 19.70
N ALA A 31 -8.61 7.27 19.53
CA ALA A 31 -8.01 5.98 19.88
C ALA A 31 -8.11 5.01 18.71
N PHE A 32 -6.98 4.36 18.39
CA PHE A 32 -6.87 3.33 17.38
C PHE A 32 -6.35 2.04 18.03
N ILE A 33 -6.93 0.91 17.65
CA ILE A 33 -6.62 -0.38 18.25
C ILE A 33 -6.22 -1.35 17.16
N SER A 34 -5.08 -2.02 17.35
CA SER A 34 -4.62 -3.14 16.54
C SER A 34 -4.51 -4.41 17.40
N GLY A 35 -4.12 -5.54 16.80
CA GLY A 35 -3.84 -6.77 17.53
C GLY A 35 -2.63 -6.67 18.48
N GLU A 36 -1.80 -5.63 18.34
CA GLU A 36 -0.54 -5.47 19.06
C GLU A 36 -0.50 -4.22 19.94
N THR A 37 -1.17 -3.14 19.55
CA THR A 37 -1.01 -1.81 20.18
C THR A 37 -2.34 -1.04 20.24
N LEU A 38 -2.48 -0.24 21.30
CA LEU A 38 -3.48 0.83 21.44
C LEU A 38 -2.75 2.16 21.27
N GLU A 39 -3.14 2.94 20.26
CA GLU A 39 -2.63 4.29 20.03
C GLU A 39 -3.68 5.31 20.48
N ILE A 40 -3.26 6.29 21.29
CA ILE A 40 -4.08 7.43 21.70
C ILE A 40 -3.34 8.70 21.27
N SER A 41 -3.99 9.51 20.43
CA SER A 41 -3.39 10.73 19.90
C SER A 41 -4.38 11.90 19.96
N PRO A 42 -3.91 13.13 20.27
CA PRO A 42 -4.71 14.34 20.08
C PRO A 42 -5.11 14.51 18.62
N ILE A 43 -6.29 15.07 18.38
CA ILE A 43 -6.77 15.35 17.01
C ILE A 43 -6.20 16.65 16.43
N PHE A 44 -5.39 17.37 17.20
CA PHE A 44 -4.79 18.65 16.86
C PHE A 44 -3.37 18.76 17.44
N SER A 45 -2.59 19.71 16.94
CA SER A 45 -1.23 19.93 17.46
C SER A 45 -1.24 20.57 18.85
N LEU A 46 -0.50 19.98 19.79
CA LEU A 46 -0.31 20.53 21.14
C LEU A 46 0.74 21.65 21.21
N ILE A 47 1.11 22.24 20.07
CA ILE A 47 2.19 23.22 19.98
C ILE A 47 2.07 24.40 20.95
N ASP A 48 0.85 24.85 21.23
CA ASP A 48 0.60 25.97 22.15
C ASP A 48 0.94 25.65 23.60
N SER A 49 1.05 24.35 23.95
CA SER A 49 1.56 23.90 25.24
C SER A 49 3.05 24.22 25.41
N PHE A 50 3.78 24.38 24.29
CA PHE A 50 5.20 24.71 24.25
C PHE A 50 5.39 26.21 24.00
N GLY A 51 5.08 27.02 25.02
CA GLY A 51 5.08 28.49 24.92
C GLY A 51 6.40 29.10 24.43
N SER A 52 7.55 28.47 24.69
CA SER A 52 8.85 28.91 24.16
C SER A 52 8.94 28.81 22.64
N PHE A 53 8.24 27.85 22.03
CA PHE A 53 8.13 27.70 20.59
C PHE A 53 7.01 28.58 20.03
N SER A 54 5.78 28.45 20.55
CA SER A 54 4.60 29.12 19.98
C SER A 54 4.63 30.64 20.13
N LYS A 55 5.26 31.18 21.17
CA LYS A 55 5.38 32.64 21.41
C LYS A 55 6.70 33.23 20.94
N ALA A 56 7.56 32.44 20.28
CA ALA A 56 8.80 32.96 19.73
C ALA A 56 8.50 33.99 18.62
N ALA A 57 9.17 35.14 18.68
CA ALA A 57 9.01 36.18 17.66
C ALA A 57 9.50 35.72 16.27
N HIS A 58 10.51 34.85 16.24
CA HIS A 58 11.08 34.28 15.02
C HIS A 58 11.27 32.77 15.20
N ARG A 59 10.87 32.00 14.18
CA ARG A 59 11.02 30.55 14.12
C ARG A 59 11.70 30.19 12.81
N PHE A 60 12.82 29.48 12.90
CA PHE A 60 13.54 28.97 11.74
C PHE A 60 13.52 27.45 11.78
N LEU A 61 13.08 26.84 10.68
CA LEU A 61 13.13 25.40 10.49
C LEU A 61 14.06 25.12 9.32
N MET A 62 15.04 24.24 9.54
CA MET A 62 15.97 23.82 8.51
C MET A 62 15.78 22.32 8.31
N SER A 63 15.56 21.92 7.06
CA SER A 63 15.37 20.52 6.71
C SER A 63 16.13 20.20 5.43
N ALA A 64 16.69 18.99 5.36
CA ALA A 64 17.40 18.49 4.18
C ALA A 64 16.45 18.16 3.02
N THR A 65 15.17 17.99 3.31
CA THR A 65 14.07 17.80 2.35
C THR A 65 12.89 18.64 2.80
N THR A 66 12.07 19.19 1.91
CA THR A 66 10.81 19.85 2.33
C THR A 66 9.87 18.78 2.88
N GLN A 67 9.94 18.59 4.20
CA GLN A 67 9.14 17.64 4.95
C GLN A 67 7.70 18.13 4.97
N ASP A 68 6.75 17.19 4.85
CA ASP A 68 5.29 17.35 4.96
C ASP A 68 4.80 18.78 5.22
N ASP A 69 4.40 19.47 4.15
CA ASP A 69 3.85 20.83 4.22
C ASP A 69 2.67 20.91 5.20
N SER A 70 1.92 19.80 5.34
CA SER A 70 0.84 19.67 6.33
C SER A 70 1.37 19.69 7.75
N PHE A 71 2.50 19.01 8.03
CA PHE A 71 3.15 19.06 9.33
C PHE A 71 3.67 20.46 9.66
N PHE A 72 4.21 21.21 8.71
CA PHE A 72 4.66 22.57 8.96
C PHE A 72 3.50 23.52 9.29
N ILE A 73 2.40 23.40 8.56
CA ILE A 73 1.24 24.28 8.74
C ILE A 73 0.41 23.85 9.96
N LYS A 74 -0.05 22.60 10.02
CA LYS A 74 -0.94 22.09 11.08
C LYS A 74 -0.17 21.67 12.34
N GLY A 75 0.98 21.04 12.17
CA GLY A 75 1.80 20.53 13.26
C GLY A 75 2.59 21.62 13.96
N LEU A 76 3.26 22.48 13.19
CA LEU A 76 4.16 23.52 13.71
C LEU A 76 3.58 24.95 13.63
N GLY A 77 2.41 25.15 13.02
CA GLY A 77 1.77 26.47 12.96
C GLY A 77 2.60 27.50 12.18
N PHE A 78 3.34 27.09 11.14
CA PHE A 78 4.05 28.02 10.25
C PHE A 78 3.09 28.75 9.32
N ASP A 79 3.48 29.95 8.92
CA ASP A 79 2.76 30.72 7.92
C ASP A 79 2.89 30.07 6.54
N ILE A 80 1.77 30.03 5.79
CA ILE A 80 1.69 29.35 4.49
C ILE A 80 2.64 30.01 3.48
N GLU A 81 2.79 31.33 3.49
CA GLU A 81 3.69 32.01 2.56
C GLU A 81 5.16 31.66 2.85
N ALA A 82 5.51 31.43 4.11
CA ALA A 82 6.84 30.95 4.49
C ALA A 82 7.10 29.52 3.99
N VAL A 83 6.09 28.65 4.00
CA VAL A 83 6.17 27.29 3.45
C VAL A 83 6.23 27.30 1.92
N LYS A 84 5.45 28.18 1.26
CA LYS A 84 5.45 28.35 -0.20
C LYS A 84 6.75 28.95 -0.73
N LYS A 85 7.43 29.77 0.06
CA LYS A 85 8.66 30.48 -0.32
C LYS A 85 9.80 30.20 0.67
N PRO A 86 10.27 28.94 0.75
CA PRO A 86 11.37 28.61 1.65
C PRO A 86 12.66 29.28 1.17
N LEU A 87 13.58 29.51 2.10
CA LEU A 87 14.94 29.93 1.76
C LEU A 87 15.67 28.73 1.15
N VAL A 88 16.04 28.83 -0.13
CA VAL A 88 16.72 27.76 -0.88
C VAL A 88 18.06 28.24 -1.43
N ASN A 89 19.03 27.34 -1.52
CA ASN A 89 20.26 27.58 -2.26
C ASN A 89 20.04 27.24 -3.73
N GLN A 90 20.06 28.25 -4.62
CA GLN A 90 19.79 28.07 -6.05
C GLN A 90 20.89 27.29 -6.78
N ASP A 91 22.11 27.26 -6.22
CA ASP A 91 23.25 26.56 -6.83
C ASP A 91 23.19 25.03 -6.61
N LEU A 92 22.39 24.57 -5.64
CA LEU A 92 22.29 23.15 -5.27
C LEU A 92 21.00 22.55 -5.85
N ILE A 93 21.05 22.20 -7.14
CA ILE A 93 19.90 21.67 -7.89
C ILE A 93 19.55 20.23 -7.46
N TRP A 94 20.58 19.41 -7.23
CA TRP A 94 20.44 18.02 -6.84
C TRP A 94 21.66 17.58 -6.02
N SER A 95 21.53 16.47 -5.29
CA SER A 95 22.62 15.91 -4.48
C SER A 95 22.78 14.41 -4.71
N GLY A 96 24.01 14.06 -5.13
CA GLY A 96 24.51 12.70 -5.31
C GLY A 96 23.79 11.88 -6.38
N GLU A 97 24.42 10.76 -6.75
CA GLU A 97 23.97 9.91 -7.86
C GLU A 97 23.08 8.77 -7.35
N LYS A 98 21.85 8.69 -7.87
CA LYS A 98 20.89 7.63 -7.54
C LYS A 98 20.43 6.98 -8.83
N MET A 99 21.02 5.84 -9.17
CA MET A 99 20.56 5.05 -10.31
C MET A 99 19.31 4.25 -9.88
N ILE A 100 18.13 4.66 -10.33
CA ILE A 100 16.89 3.93 -10.06
C ILE A 100 16.68 2.85 -11.13
N LEU A 101 16.62 1.59 -10.71
CA LEU A 101 16.32 0.44 -11.55
C LEU A 101 14.97 -0.17 -11.13
N ILE A 102 14.10 -0.42 -12.10
CA ILE A 102 12.81 -1.09 -11.90
C ILE A 102 12.80 -2.39 -12.72
N PRO A 103 13.27 -3.52 -12.15
CA PRO A 103 13.56 -4.73 -12.92
C PRO A 103 12.34 -5.31 -13.62
N SER A 104 11.17 -5.26 -12.98
CA SER A 104 9.92 -5.77 -13.55
C SER A 104 9.46 -5.02 -14.80
N LEU A 105 9.96 -3.80 -15.03
CA LEU A 105 9.69 -3.05 -16.25
C LEU A 105 10.70 -3.33 -17.37
N ILE A 106 11.91 -3.80 -17.02
CA ILE A 106 12.92 -4.26 -17.98
C ILE A 106 12.43 -5.56 -18.62
N ASP A 107 12.14 -6.58 -17.81
CA ASP A 107 11.63 -7.87 -18.27
C ASP A 107 10.78 -8.55 -17.19
N GLU A 108 9.70 -9.22 -17.60
CA GLU A 108 8.77 -9.89 -16.67
C GLU A 108 9.39 -11.06 -15.89
N LYS A 109 10.49 -11.65 -16.40
CA LYS A 109 11.25 -12.68 -15.71
C LYS A 109 12.11 -12.11 -14.59
N LEU A 110 12.21 -10.80 -14.44
CA LEU A 110 12.87 -10.10 -13.34
C LEU A 110 11.85 -9.70 -12.26
N ASP A 111 11.05 -10.68 -11.81
CA ASP A 111 10.05 -10.45 -10.77
C ASP A 111 10.66 -10.19 -9.38
N ARG A 112 9.81 -9.71 -8.47
CA ARG A 112 10.19 -9.41 -7.07
C ARG A 112 10.91 -10.58 -6.40
N GLU A 113 10.38 -11.80 -6.51
CA GLU A 113 10.96 -12.96 -5.81
C GLU A 113 12.36 -13.28 -6.34
N LYS A 114 12.55 -13.27 -7.65
CA LYS A 114 13.85 -13.55 -8.27
C LYS A 114 14.88 -12.48 -7.93
N ILE A 115 14.52 -11.20 -8.01
CA ILE A 115 15.42 -10.09 -7.69
C ILE A 115 15.83 -10.11 -6.21
N ILE A 116 14.87 -10.28 -5.30
CA ILE A 116 15.16 -10.36 -3.86
C ILE A 116 16.05 -11.57 -3.55
N ASN A 117 15.73 -12.75 -4.09
CA ASN A 117 16.55 -13.96 -3.90
C ASN A 117 17.97 -13.78 -4.43
N TRP A 118 18.12 -13.05 -5.54
CA TRP A 118 19.42 -12.83 -6.15
C TRP A 118 20.25 -11.80 -5.40
N ILE A 119 19.68 -10.62 -5.14
CA ILE A 119 20.40 -9.48 -4.56
C ILE A 119 20.70 -9.69 -3.08
N LEU A 120 19.86 -10.41 -2.32
CA LEU A 120 20.04 -10.57 -0.88
C LEU A 120 20.84 -11.81 -0.45
N LYS A 121 21.12 -12.74 -1.37
CA LYS A 121 21.88 -13.96 -1.08
C LYS A 121 23.28 -13.61 -0.51
N PRO A 122 23.79 -14.31 0.51
CA PRO A 122 25.15 -14.10 1.01
C PRO A 122 26.22 -14.21 -0.09
N ASN A 123 27.20 -13.31 -0.05
CA ASN A 123 28.33 -13.28 -0.98
C ASN A 123 29.55 -12.65 -0.32
N ASP A 124 30.56 -13.46 -0.01
CA ASP A 124 31.80 -13.02 0.65
C ASP A 124 32.67 -12.10 -0.21
N ASN A 125 32.40 -12.03 -1.53
CA ASN A 125 33.12 -11.13 -2.44
C ASN A 125 32.52 -9.71 -2.50
N ARG A 126 31.50 -9.39 -1.69
CA ARG A 126 30.92 -8.05 -1.65
C ARG A 126 31.92 -7.04 -1.09
N THR A 127 32.12 -5.95 -1.82
CA THR A 127 33.01 -4.84 -1.43
C THR A 127 32.28 -3.65 -0.82
N PHE A 128 30.94 -3.71 -0.78
CA PHE A 128 30.07 -2.67 -0.23
C PHE A 128 28.77 -3.27 0.31
N GLY A 129 28.11 -2.51 1.19
CA GLY A 129 26.85 -2.90 1.80
C GLY A 129 25.69 -2.96 0.79
N THR A 130 24.85 -3.98 0.98
CA THR A 130 23.57 -4.14 0.30
C THR A 130 22.47 -4.11 1.35
N VAL A 131 21.54 -3.16 1.22
CA VAL A 131 20.46 -2.96 2.18
C VAL A 131 19.11 -3.10 1.49
N CYS A 132 18.15 -3.71 2.18
CA CYS A 132 16.77 -3.80 1.73
C CYS A 132 15.83 -3.17 2.76
N LEU A 133 15.00 -2.24 2.31
CA LEU A 133 13.90 -1.68 3.08
C LEU A 133 12.62 -2.39 2.66
N ALA A 134 12.03 -3.12 3.60
CA ALA A 134 10.77 -3.83 3.41
C ALA A 134 9.68 -3.19 4.29
N PRO A 135 8.39 -3.28 3.95
CA PRO A 135 7.35 -2.50 4.59
C PRO A 135 6.97 -3.06 5.97
N SER A 136 7.22 -4.34 6.24
CA SER A 136 6.90 -4.96 7.52
C SER A 136 7.74 -6.21 7.77
N PHE A 137 7.63 -6.74 9.00
CA PHE A 137 8.25 -7.99 9.38
C PHE A 137 7.51 -9.24 8.83
N SER A 138 6.38 -9.12 8.11
CA SER A 138 5.61 -10.29 7.64
C SER A 138 6.39 -11.16 6.65
N ASN A 139 7.27 -10.55 5.86
CA ASN A 139 8.14 -11.24 4.89
C ASN A 139 9.52 -11.65 5.45
N THR A 140 9.76 -11.48 6.75
CA THR A 140 11.09 -11.75 7.37
C THR A 140 11.54 -13.18 7.24
N LYS A 141 10.62 -14.13 7.36
CA LYS A 141 10.90 -15.56 7.15
C LYS A 141 11.45 -15.81 5.74
N GLN A 142 11.00 -15.07 4.72
CA GLN A 142 11.54 -15.17 3.36
C GLN A 142 13.00 -14.68 3.35
N PHE A 143 13.27 -13.50 3.87
CA PHE A 143 14.62 -12.92 3.89
C PHE A 143 15.62 -13.77 4.68
N GLN A 144 15.21 -14.28 5.84
CA GLN A 144 16.02 -15.18 6.66
C GLN A 144 16.32 -16.50 5.92
N ARG A 145 15.36 -17.07 5.20
CA ARG A 145 15.57 -18.28 4.38
C ARG A 145 16.59 -18.06 3.25
N ILE A 146 16.69 -16.83 2.73
CA ILE A 146 17.69 -16.46 1.72
C ILE A 146 19.10 -16.34 2.33
N GLY A 147 19.19 -16.10 3.64
CA GLY A 147 20.43 -15.88 4.37
C GLY A 147 20.73 -14.40 4.65
N ALA A 148 19.77 -13.49 4.43
CA ALA A 148 19.92 -12.08 4.78
C ALA A 148 19.76 -11.86 6.29
N THR A 149 20.47 -10.86 6.83
CA THR A 149 20.35 -10.44 8.22
C THR A 149 19.15 -9.51 8.37
N VAL A 150 18.12 -9.93 9.12
CA VAL A 150 16.96 -9.08 9.43
C VAL A 150 17.24 -8.31 10.72
N ALA A 151 17.33 -6.99 10.63
CA ALA A 151 17.52 -6.12 11.79
C ALA A 151 16.20 -5.97 12.57
N THR A 152 16.31 -6.07 13.90
CA THR A 152 15.20 -5.83 14.85
C THR A 152 15.40 -4.49 15.55
N THR A 153 14.42 -4.03 16.32
CA THR A 153 14.55 -2.80 17.11
C THR A 153 15.74 -2.83 18.08
N GLU A 154 16.11 -4.01 18.58
CA GLU A 154 17.25 -4.18 19.49
C GLU A 154 18.59 -4.26 18.74
N THR A 155 18.62 -4.85 17.55
CA THR A 155 19.86 -5.14 16.80
C THR A 155 20.19 -4.13 15.71
N ILE A 156 19.31 -3.14 15.47
CA ILE A 156 19.45 -2.18 14.37
C ILE A 156 20.78 -1.41 14.39
N TYR A 157 21.20 -0.93 15.55
CA TYR A 157 22.45 -0.17 15.68
C TYR A 157 23.68 -1.05 15.44
N ASP A 158 23.66 -2.29 15.92
CA ASP A 158 24.74 -3.25 15.67
C ASP A 158 24.86 -3.59 14.18
N CYS A 159 23.74 -3.78 13.49
CA CYS A 159 23.71 -4.00 12.04
C CYS A 159 24.29 -2.81 11.26
N ILE A 160 23.95 -1.57 11.65
CA ILE A 160 24.50 -0.36 11.02
C ILE A 160 26.01 -0.26 11.25
N ASP A 161 26.46 -0.54 12.48
CA ASP A 161 27.87 -0.52 12.83
C ASP A 161 28.67 -1.58 12.06
N GLN A 162 28.10 -2.76 11.81
CA GLN A 162 28.72 -3.79 10.97
C GLN A 162 28.98 -3.29 9.54
N LEU A 163 28.00 -2.61 8.93
CA LEU A 163 28.16 -2.02 7.59
C LEU A 163 29.26 -0.95 7.58
N LYS A 164 29.26 -0.07 8.59
CA LYS A 164 30.28 0.98 8.73
C LYS A 164 31.69 0.40 8.95
N ARG A 165 31.80 -0.79 9.53
CA ARG A 165 33.06 -1.51 9.75
C ARG A 165 33.53 -2.34 8.55
N GLY A 166 32.78 -2.38 7.45
CA GLY A 166 33.19 -3.12 6.26
C GLY A 166 32.69 -4.55 6.16
N ILE A 167 31.71 -4.95 6.98
CA ILE A 167 31.18 -6.32 6.98
C ILE A 167 30.02 -6.40 6.00
N TYR A 168 30.28 -6.93 4.80
CA TYR A 168 29.34 -6.88 3.67
C TYR A 168 28.85 -8.24 3.16
N SER A 169 29.34 -9.36 3.70
CA SER A 169 28.99 -10.71 3.23
C SER A 169 27.48 -10.93 3.14
N ASN A 170 26.74 -10.46 4.15
CA ASN A 170 25.29 -10.59 4.22
C ASN A 170 24.61 -9.26 3.90
N ALA A 171 23.53 -9.31 3.11
CA ALA A 171 22.65 -8.17 2.96
C ALA A 171 21.87 -7.95 4.26
N ILE A 172 21.54 -6.69 4.57
CA ILE A 172 20.78 -6.33 5.77
C ILE A 172 19.39 -5.83 5.37
N VAL A 173 18.37 -6.37 6.04
CA VAL A 173 16.98 -6.00 5.83
C VAL A 173 16.48 -5.20 7.03
N PHE A 174 15.94 -4.01 6.76
CA PHE A 174 15.25 -3.21 7.76
C PHE A 174 13.75 -3.18 7.44
N ALA A 175 12.91 -3.53 8.42
CA ALA A 175 11.47 -3.49 8.27
C ALA A 175 10.91 -2.13 8.72
N ASN A 176 10.11 -1.51 7.85
CA ASN A 176 9.44 -0.23 8.02
C ASN A 176 10.34 0.92 8.52
N ARG A 177 11.62 0.93 8.13
CA ARG A 177 12.59 1.98 8.48
C ARG A 177 13.03 2.75 7.24
N TYR A 178 12.07 3.43 6.64
CA TYR A 178 12.32 4.37 5.55
C TYR A 178 12.91 5.71 6.07
N ASP A 179 12.87 5.92 7.39
CA ASP A 179 13.50 7.03 8.10
C ASP A 179 14.36 6.54 9.30
N GLY A 180 15.25 7.41 9.79
CA GLY A 180 16.03 7.20 11.02
C GLY A 180 17.32 6.39 10.89
N ILE A 181 17.66 5.87 9.70
CA ILE A 181 18.89 5.13 9.44
C ILE A 181 19.84 5.95 8.55
N ASP A 182 21.13 5.84 8.85
CA ASP A 182 22.24 6.49 8.15
C ASP A 182 23.20 5.47 7.53
N LEU A 183 23.27 5.42 6.20
CA LEU A 183 24.09 4.46 5.45
C LEU A 183 24.94 5.16 4.38
N PRO A 184 26.01 5.88 4.77
CA PRO A 184 26.82 6.63 3.83
C PRO A 184 27.84 5.75 3.11
N ASP A 185 28.23 6.18 1.90
CA ASP A 185 29.34 5.61 1.14
C ASP A 185 29.22 4.09 0.94
N ASN A 186 30.27 3.34 1.29
CA ASN A 186 30.31 1.89 1.13
C ASN A 186 29.40 1.15 2.12
N SER A 187 28.79 1.85 3.09
CA SER A 187 27.78 1.25 3.98
C SER A 187 26.53 0.82 3.20
N CYS A 188 26.23 1.47 2.07
CA CYS A 188 25.13 1.08 1.20
C CYS A 188 25.31 1.61 -0.24
N ARG A 189 25.86 0.79 -1.14
CA ARG A 189 25.88 1.10 -2.60
C ARG A 189 24.71 0.48 -3.36
N ILE A 190 24.09 -0.57 -2.81
CA ILE A 190 22.87 -1.17 -3.37
C ILE A 190 21.77 -1.06 -2.31
N LEU A 191 20.73 -0.31 -2.65
CA LEU A 191 19.51 -0.17 -1.85
C LEU A 191 18.36 -0.86 -2.58
N VAL A 192 17.70 -1.82 -1.94
CA VAL A 192 16.46 -2.42 -2.45
C VAL A 192 15.29 -1.81 -1.70
N LEU A 193 14.42 -1.08 -2.39
CA LEU A 193 13.11 -0.69 -1.86
C LEU A 193 12.11 -1.76 -2.29
N ASP A 194 11.66 -2.57 -1.35
CA ASP A 194 10.68 -3.61 -1.58
C ASP A 194 9.30 -3.15 -1.14
N SER A 195 8.43 -2.86 -2.11
CA SER A 195 7.03 -2.47 -1.92
C SER A 195 6.82 -1.11 -1.23
N LYS A 196 5.58 -0.62 -1.29
CA LYS A 196 5.21 0.71 -0.77
C LYS A 196 5.37 0.74 0.77
N PRO A 197 5.99 1.79 1.35
CA PRO A 197 6.08 1.95 2.81
C PRO A 197 4.68 2.03 3.45
N TYR A 198 4.54 1.53 4.69
CA TYR A 198 3.35 1.78 5.50
C TYR A 198 3.55 2.97 6.42
N SER A 199 2.45 3.64 6.74
CA SER A 199 2.40 4.55 7.88
C SER A 199 2.89 3.90 9.17
N GLU A 200 3.68 4.61 9.97
CA GLU A 200 4.13 4.12 11.28
C GLU A 200 2.99 4.12 12.31
N THR A 201 2.16 5.16 12.31
CA THR A 201 1.04 5.32 13.25
C THR A 201 -0.22 4.61 12.74
N LEU A 202 -1.04 4.10 13.66
CA LEU A 202 -2.35 3.55 13.36
C LEU A 202 -3.29 4.64 12.83
N SER A 203 -3.14 5.88 13.30
CA SER A 203 -3.91 7.02 12.79
C SER A 203 -3.66 7.29 11.32
N ASP A 204 -2.39 7.38 10.89
CA ASP A 204 -2.07 7.64 9.48
C ASP A 204 -2.44 6.43 8.60
N ARG A 205 -2.29 5.18 9.09
CA ARG A 205 -2.78 3.99 8.36
C ARG A 205 -4.28 4.05 8.12
N TYR A 206 -5.05 4.41 9.14
CA TYR A 206 -6.49 4.57 9.01
C TYR A 206 -6.86 5.67 8.02
N GLU A 207 -6.12 6.79 8.03
CA GLU A 207 -6.30 7.88 7.09
C GLU A 207 -6.00 7.45 5.63
N GLU A 208 -4.90 6.71 5.41
CA GLU A 208 -4.54 6.12 4.12
C GLU A 208 -5.61 5.16 3.58
N GLU A 209 -6.19 4.31 4.44
CA GLU A 209 -7.28 3.41 4.07
C GLU A 209 -8.58 4.18 3.73
N CYS A 210 -8.84 5.29 4.42
CA CYS A 210 -10.07 6.05 4.23
C CYS A 210 -10.02 7.00 3.03
N ARG A 211 -8.87 7.60 2.72
CA ARG A 211 -8.75 8.57 1.62
C ARG A 211 -7.51 8.34 0.74
N PRO A 212 -7.40 7.16 0.09
CA PRO A 212 -6.19 6.77 -0.67
C PRO A 212 -5.90 7.66 -1.89
N SER A 213 -6.92 8.32 -2.44
CA SER A 213 -6.80 9.25 -3.57
C SER A 213 -6.47 10.70 -3.15
N SER A 214 -6.47 11.02 -1.85
CA SER A 214 -6.25 12.38 -1.36
C SER A 214 -4.85 12.88 -1.68
N ASP A 215 -4.75 14.11 -2.17
CA ASP A 215 -3.48 14.78 -2.44
C ASP A 215 -2.59 14.84 -1.18
N ILE A 216 -3.18 15.05 0.00
CA ILE A 216 -2.45 15.10 1.28
C ILE A 216 -1.77 13.75 1.55
N ILE A 217 -2.49 12.64 1.36
CA ILE A 217 -1.97 11.29 1.61
C ILE A 217 -0.91 10.91 0.58
N ASN A 218 -1.12 11.25 -0.69
CA ASN A 218 -0.16 10.95 -1.74
C ASN A 218 1.13 11.78 -1.58
N VAL A 219 1.06 13.02 -1.10
CA VAL A 219 2.26 13.80 -0.75
C VAL A 219 3.02 13.18 0.42
N LYS A 220 2.34 12.83 1.52
CA LYS A 220 2.97 12.13 2.66
C LYS A 220 3.67 10.84 2.20
N THR A 221 2.99 10.07 1.35
CA THR A 221 3.53 8.83 0.78
C THR A 221 4.78 9.10 -0.07
N ALA A 222 4.70 10.04 -1.01
CA ALA A 222 5.81 10.39 -1.89
C ALA A 222 7.04 10.80 -1.08
N GLN A 223 6.87 11.63 -0.07
CA GLN A 223 7.95 12.05 0.82
C GLN A 223 8.60 10.89 1.56
N ARG A 224 7.84 9.92 2.07
CA ARG A 224 8.41 8.71 2.71
C ARG A 224 9.23 7.88 1.72
N VAL A 225 8.75 7.75 0.48
CA VAL A 225 9.49 7.07 -0.59
C VAL A 225 10.79 7.84 -0.90
N GLU A 226 10.74 9.15 -1.06
CA GLU A 226 11.93 10.01 -1.28
C GLU A 226 12.95 9.91 -0.15
N GLN A 227 12.47 9.91 1.09
CA GLN A 227 13.32 9.71 2.26
C GLN A 227 14.01 8.36 2.21
N GLY A 228 13.30 7.29 1.81
CA GLY A 228 13.88 5.98 1.55
C GLY A 228 14.97 6.04 0.47
N LEU A 229 14.68 6.67 -0.67
CA LEU A 229 15.64 6.87 -1.78
C LEU A 229 16.87 7.68 -1.34
N GLY A 230 16.72 8.58 -0.37
CA GLY A 230 17.79 9.41 0.16
C GLY A 230 18.72 8.73 1.17
N ARG A 231 18.43 7.51 1.64
CA ARG A 231 19.21 6.89 2.72
C ARG A 231 20.61 6.42 2.32
N SER A 232 20.79 6.07 1.05
CA SER A 232 22.04 5.53 0.51
C SER A 232 23.00 6.58 -0.03
N VAL A 233 22.62 7.86 -0.05
CA VAL A 233 23.41 8.94 -0.65
C VAL A 233 23.37 10.17 0.24
N ARG A 234 24.53 10.59 0.77
CA ARG A 234 24.62 11.72 1.71
C ARG A 234 25.44 12.93 1.25
N GLY A 235 26.22 12.78 0.19
CA GLY A 235 27.05 13.84 -0.35
C GLY A 235 26.91 13.98 -1.86
N GLU A 236 27.34 15.12 -2.38
CA GLU A 236 27.32 15.42 -3.83
C GLU A 236 28.12 14.40 -4.66
N LYS A 237 29.17 13.82 -4.07
CA LYS A 237 30.04 12.83 -4.71
C LYS A 237 29.64 11.38 -4.41
N ASP A 238 28.63 11.20 -3.57
CA ASP A 238 28.16 9.87 -3.16
C ASP A 238 27.24 9.28 -4.24
N TYR A 239 27.15 7.96 -4.28
CA TYR A 239 26.42 7.25 -5.33
C TYR A 239 25.85 5.92 -4.85
N SER A 240 24.69 5.54 -5.39
CA SER A 240 24.09 4.24 -5.14
C SER A 240 23.19 3.78 -6.29
N VAL A 241 23.05 2.47 -6.41
CA VAL A 241 22.02 1.82 -7.21
C VAL A 241 20.83 1.52 -6.32
N ILE A 242 19.66 2.00 -6.72
CA ILE A 242 18.41 1.78 -6.01
C ILE A 242 17.52 0.87 -6.87
N ILE A 243 17.24 -0.32 -6.36
CA ILE A 243 16.41 -1.33 -7.01
C ILE A 243 15.02 -1.27 -6.40
N ILE A 244 14.03 -0.93 -7.23
CA ILE A 244 12.62 -0.89 -6.83
C ILE A 244 11.98 -2.23 -7.13
N THR A 245 11.39 -2.84 -6.12
CA THR A 245 10.57 -4.05 -6.25
C THR A 245 9.22 -3.83 -5.57
N GLY A 246 8.22 -4.65 -5.90
CA GLY A 246 6.86 -4.50 -5.37
C GLY A 246 5.97 -3.62 -6.25
N GLY A 247 4.85 -4.19 -6.69
CA GLY A 247 3.99 -3.60 -7.71
C GLY A 247 3.27 -2.33 -7.26
N ASP A 248 2.95 -2.23 -5.97
CA ASP A 248 2.32 -1.03 -5.39
C ASP A 248 3.26 0.18 -5.43
N LEU A 249 4.55 -0.01 -5.11
CA LEU A 249 5.57 1.04 -5.22
C LEU A 249 5.87 1.39 -6.67
N VAL A 250 5.98 0.39 -7.56
CA VAL A 250 6.19 0.64 -8.99
C VAL A 250 5.03 1.45 -9.59
N GLN A 251 3.79 1.08 -9.28
CA GLN A 251 2.61 1.83 -9.70
C GLN A 251 2.64 3.26 -9.16
N PHE A 252 2.99 3.44 -7.88
CA PHE A 252 3.07 4.76 -7.27
C PHE A 252 4.17 5.66 -7.87
N LEU A 253 5.31 5.08 -8.30
CA LEU A 253 6.39 5.84 -8.95
C LEU A 253 6.08 6.20 -10.40
N LYS A 254 5.34 5.34 -11.11
CA LYS A 254 5.13 5.44 -12.56
C LYS A 254 3.80 6.04 -12.99
N SER A 255 2.78 6.03 -12.12
CA SER A 255 1.47 6.58 -12.47
C SER A 255 1.55 8.11 -12.58
N PRO A 256 1.10 8.72 -13.68
CA PRO A 256 1.04 10.18 -13.82
C PRO A 256 0.27 10.86 -12.67
N LEU A 257 -0.73 10.16 -12.12
CA LEU A 257 -1.54 10.62 -10.99
C LEU A 257 -0.73 10.82 -9.71
N THR A 258 0.35 10.04 -9.51
CA THR A 258 1.14 10.06 -8.26
C THR A 258 2.55 10.62 -8.46
N THR A 259 3.14 10.49 -9.65
CA THR A 259 4.49 11.01 -9.95
C THR A 259 4.59 12.53 -9.71
N LYS A 260 3.50 13.27 -9.90
CA LYS A 260 3.42 14.73 -9.63
C LYS A 260 3.72 15.14 -8.18
N TYR A 261 3.56 14.22 -7.21
CA TYR A 261 3.79 14.53 -5.79
C TYR A 261 5.25 14.37 -5.34
N PHE A 262 6.11 13.82 -6.20
CA PHE A 262 7.55 13.79 -5.96
C PHE A 262 8.18 15.16 -6.25
N SER A 263 9.29 15.44 -5.58
CA SER A 263 10.19 16.56 -5.83
C SER A 263 10.72 16.54 -7.27
N PRO A 264 11.09 17.70 -7.83
CA PRO A 264 11.68 17.77 -9.17
C PRO A 264 12.90 16.84 -9.33
N GLN A 265 13.75 16.75 -8.29
CA GLN A 265 14.90 15.85 -8.27
C GLN A 265 14.50 14.38 -8.41
N THR A 266 13.57 13.90 -7.57
CA THR A 266 13.17 12.49 -7.62
C THR A 266 12.39 12.16 -8.89
N ARG A 267 11.58 13.08 -9.43
CA ARG A 267 10.93 12.86 -10.73
C ARG A 267 11.94 12.68 -11.86
N MET A 268 12.97 13.52 -11.92
CA MET A 268 14.05 13.36 -12.90
C MET A 268 14.77 12.01 -12.74
N GLN A 269 15.02 11.57 -11.51
CA GLN A 269 15.61 10.24 -11.25
C GLN A 269 14.72 9.09 -11.71
N ILE A 270 13.40 9.19 -11.53
CA ILE A 270 12.42 8.21 -12.03
C ILE A 270 12.38 8.24 -13.57
N GLU A 271 12.49 9.41 -14.18
CA GLU A 271 12.54 9.59 -15.63
C GLU A 271 13.80 8.94 -16.22
N ILE A 272 14.98 9.20 -15.63
CA ILE A 272 16.24 8.52 -15.98
C ILE A 272 16.08 7.01 -15.87
N GLY A 273 15.49 6.51 -14.77
CA GLY A 273 15.20 5.08 -14.61
C GLY A 273 14.29 4.52 -15.70
N SER A 274 13.36 5.33 -16.21
CA SER A 274 12.47 4.95 -17.31
C SER A 274 13.20 4.90 -18.65
N GLN A 275 14.16 5.80 -18.88
CA GLN A 275 15.02 5.78 -20.07
C GLN A 275 15.94 4.55 -20.06
N ILE A 276 16.52 4.20 -18.89
CA ILE A 276 17.29 2.96 -18.71
C ILE A 276 16.46 1.72 -19.09
N VAL A 277 15.18 1.67 -18.68
CA VAL A 277 14.27 0.58 -19.05
C VAL A 277 14.10 0.50 -20.57
N SER A 278 13.97 1.63 -21.27
CA SER A 278 13.86 1.65 -22.73
C SER A 278 15.10 1.07 -23.40
N PHE A 279 16.29 1.57 -23.04
CA PHE A 279 17.54 1.06 -23.61
C PHE A 279 17.75 -0.43 -23.33
N ALA A 280 17.41 -0.87 -22.13
CA ALA A 280 17.51 -2.28 -21.78
C ALA A 280 16.57 -3.16 -22.61
N LYS A 281 15.38 -2.69 -22.98
CA LYS A 281 14.46 -3.42 -23.85
C LYS A 281 15.00 -3.55 -25.27
N ASP A 282 15.55 -2.47 -25.81
CA ASP A 282 16.14 -2.48 -27.15
C ASP A 282 17.27 -3.52 -27.23
N GLU A 283 18.16 -3.55 -26.23
CA GLU A 283 19.25 -4.55 -26.15
C GLU A 283 18.72 -6.00 -26.00
N ILE A 284 17.63 -6.21 -25.25
CA ILE A 284 16.98 -7.53 -25.12
C ILE A 284 16.38 -7.98 -26.46
N GLU A 285 15.75 -7.06 -27.20
CA GLU A 285 15.21 -7.34 -28.53
C GLU A 285 16.31 -7.70 -29.54
N GLU A 286 17.50 -7.14 -29.39
CA GLU A 286 18.72 -7.50 -30.13
C GLU A 286 19.36 -8.82 -29.69
N GLY A 287 18.82 -9.47 -28.65
CA GLY A 287 19.21 -10.81 -28.20
C GLY A 287 20.12 -10.85 -26.97
N ALA A 288 20.22 -9.77 -26.20
CA ALA A 288 20.98 -9.75 -24.96
C ALA A 288 20.43 -10.72 -23.89
N ASP A 289 21.32 -11.29 -23.07
CA ASP A 289 20.90 -12.08 -21.91
C ASP A 289 20.41 -11.15 -20.80
N ILE A 290 19.14 -11.30 -20.43
CA ILE A 290 18.45 -10.47 -19.44
C ILE A 290 19.21 -10.41 -18.09
N GLY A 291 19.76 -11.54 -17.64
CA GLY A 291 20.50 -11.61 -16.39
C GLY A 291 21.80 -10.84 -16.44
N LYS A 292 22.59 -11.02 -17.50
CA LYS A 292 23.85 -10.29 -17.71
C LYS A 292 23.60 -8.79 -17.87
N LEU A 293 22.63 -8.40 -18.68
CA LEU A 293 22.26 -7.00 -18.89
C LEU A 293 21.94 -6.30 -17.57
N PHE A 294 21.15 -6.95 -16.70
CA PHE A 294 20.81 -6.36 -15.41
C PHE A 294 22.05 -6.16 -14.50
N ILE A 295 23.01 -7.09 -14.52
CA ILE A 295 24.29 -6.92 -13.80
C ILE A 295 25.09 -5.76 -14.39
N GLU A 296 25.14 -5.67 -15.72
CA GLU A 296 25.86 -4.61 -16.42
C GLU A 296 25.29 -3.23 -16.10
N LEU A 297 23.96 -3.09 -16.01
CA LEU A 297 23.32 -1.85 -15.55
C LEU A 297 23.74 -1.49 -14.12
N ILE A 298 23.72 -2.43 -13.18
CA ILE A 298 24.19 -2.20 -11.79
C ILE A 298 25.66 -1.78 -11.80
N ASN A 299 26.48 -2.41 -12.63
CA ASN A 299 27.90 -2.15 -12.74
C ASN A 299 28.21 -0.77 -13.33
N LYS A 300 27.36 -0.21 -14.21
CA LYS A 300 27.56 1.16 -14.74
C LYS A 300 27.69 2.20 -13.61
N SER A 301 26.80 2.19 -12.61
CA SER A 301 26.93 3.08 -11.45
C SER A 301 27.99 2.56 -10.46
N SER A 302 27.98 1.26 -10.15
CA SER A 302 28.85 0.69 -9.10
C SER A 302 30.35 0.79 -9.42
N LEU A 303 30.71 0.63 -10.70
CA LEU A 303 32.08 0.74 -11.22
C LEU A 303 32.40 2.15 -11.75
N ARG A 304 31.51 3.12 -11.58
CA ARG A 304 31.71 4.53 -11.95
C ARG A 304 32.03 4.70 -13.44
N ASP A 305 31.23 4.09 -14.30
CA ASP A 305 31.33 4.27 -15.75
C ASP A 305 31.23 5.77 -16.11
N GLU A 306 32.17 6.25 -16.93
CA GLU A 306 32.26 7.68 -17.26
C GLU A 306 31.09 8.14 -18.13
N GLY A 307 30.63 7.31 -19.08
CA GLY A 307 29.47 7.64 -19.91
C GLY A 307 28.18 7.76 -19.10
N TRP A 308 27.97 6.86 -18.13
CA TRP A 308 26.87 6.95 -17.18
C TRP A 308 26.92 8.23 -16.34
N LYS A 309 28.10 8.59 -15.81
CA LYS A 309 28.26 9.80 -14.99
C LYS A 309 27.95 11.07 -15.79
N GLU A 310 28.46 11.18 -17.00
CA GLU A 310 28.22 12.31 -17.89
C GLU A 310 26.72 12.44 -18.19
N TYR A 311 26.09 11.35 -18.61
CA TYR A 311 24.65 11.30 -18.89
C TYR A 311 23.79 11.66 -17.67
N TYR A 312 24.09 11.11 -16.48
CA TYR A 312 23.33 11.41 -15.27
C TYR A 312 23.44 12.89 -14.89
N VAL A 313 24.64 13.48 -14.96
CA VAL A 313 24.85 14.91 -14.67
C VAL A 313 24.11 15.80 -15.67
N GLU A 314 24.17 15.48 -16.97
CA GLU A 314 23.45 16.21 -18.01
C GLU A 314 21.96 16.27 -17.72
N ARG A 315 21.34 15.09 -17.53
CA ARG A 315 19.90 14.98 -17.28
C ARG A 315 19.46 15.68 -15.99
N MET A 316 20.22 15.52 -14.91
CA MET A 316 19.89 16.14 -13.62
C MET A 316 20.05 17.67 -13.63
N ASN A 317 20.87 18.23 -14.51
CA ASN A 317 21.01 19.68 -14.66
C ASN A 317 19.83 20.33 -15.45
N GLU A 318 18.93 19.53 -16.03
CA GLU A 318 17.72 20.02 -16.72
C GLU A 318 16.53 20.25 -15.76
N ILE A 319 16.70 20.02 -14.45
CA ILE A 319 15.61 20.16 -13.46
C ILE A 319 15.10 21.60 -13.40
N ASN A 320 13.78 21.74 -13.57
CA ASN A 320 13.08 23.00 -13.35
C ASN A 320 12.49 23.06 -11.93
N MET A 321 12.87 24.09 -11.16
CA MET A 321 12.45 24.27 -9.75
C MET A 321 11.08 24.96 -9.58
N HIS A 322 10.40 25.32 -10.66
CA HIS A 322 9.16 26.10 -10.62
C HIS A 322 7.91 25.23 -10.74
N GLU A 323 7.53 24.53 -9.68
CA GLU A 323 6.20 23.93 -9.58
C GLU A 323 5.58 24.21 -8.20
N GLY A 324 4.52 25.02 -8.18
CA GLY A 324 3.74 25.33 -6.97
C GLY A 324 2.62 24.30 -6.74
N ARG A 325 2.26 24.09 -5.46
CA ARG A 325 1.16 23.20 -5.02
C ARG A 325 -0.01 23.98 -4.41
N ASP A 326 -0.47 25.04 -5.09
CA ASP A 326 -1.39 26.02 -4.48
C ASP A 326 -2.70 25.41 -3.92
N ASN A 327 -3.33 24.48 -4.65
CA ASN A 327 -4.59 23.85 -4.21
C ASN A 327 -4.45 23.02 -2.92
N LEU A 328 -3.30 22.36 -2.72
CA LEU A 328 -3.04 21.55 -1.53
C LEU A 328 -2.94 22.43 -0.28
N TYR A 329 -2.25 23.57 -0.40
CA TYR A 329 -2.11 24.52 0.71
C TYR A 329 -3.46 25.09 1.16
N ASP A 330 -4.36 25.36 0.22
CA ASP A 330 -5.71 25.83 0.54
C ASP A 330 -6.49 24.78 1.36
N LEU A 331 -6.40 23.51 0.97
CA LEU A 331 -7.07 22.41 1.69
C LEU A 331 -6.51 22.25 3.11
N ILE A 332 -5.19 22.19 3.27
CA ILE A 332 -4.51 22.10 4.57
C ILE A 332 -4.90 23.28 5.47
N THR A 333 -5.01 24.48 4.90
CA THR A 333 -5.40 25.70 5.63
C THR A 333 -6.84 25.61 6.14
N LEU A 334 -7.75 25.09 5.33
CA LEU A 334 -9.15 24.89 5.73
C LEU A 334 -9.27 23.79 6.80
N GLU A 335 -8.53 22.70 6.69
CA GLU A 335 -8.46 21.67 7.75
C GLU A 335 -7.98 22.29 9.07
N TYR A 336 -6.87 23.04 9.04
CA TYR A 336 -6.32 23.71 10.22
C TYR A 336 -7.30 24.72 10.84
N LYS A 337 -8.03 25.46 9.99
CA LYS A 337 -9.05 26.40 10.43
C LYS A 337 -10.21 25.68 11.13
N ALA A 338 -10.67 24.54 10.61
CA ALA A 338 -11.73 23.76 11.21
C ALA A 338 -11.32 23.21 12.59
N GLU A 339 -10.09 22.67 12.71
CA GLU A 339 -9.52 22.20 13.98
C GLU A 339 -9.47 23.32 15.01
N ASN A 340 -8.95 24.49 14.66
CA ASN A 340 -8.87 25.64 15.55
C ASN A 340 -10.25 26.17 16.00
N LEU A 341 -11.25 26.15 15.12
CA LEU A 341 -12.63 26.52 15.49
C LEU A 341 -13.23 25.51 16.46
N PHE A 342 -12.98 24.22 16.25
CA PHE A 342 -13.44 23.16 17.14
C PHE A 342 -12.84 23.29 18.55
N ILE A 343 -11.52 23.52 18.66
CA ILE A 343 -10.83 23.72 19.94
C ILE A 343 -11.40 24.94 20.70
N LYS A 344 -11.79 25.99 19.98
CA LYS A 344 -12.43 27.19 20.57
C LYS A 344 -13.89 26.98 20.97
N GLY A 345 -14.46 25.78 20.76
CA GLY A 345 -15.86 25.45 21.03
C GLY A 345 -16.84 25.93 19.95
N GLU A 346 -16.35 26.48 18.84
CA GLU A 346 -17.16 27.01 17.72
C GLU A 346 -17.55 25.88 16.76
N ILE A 347 -18.24 24.86 17.28
CA ILE A 347 -18.50 23.59 16.61
C ILE A 347 -19.27 23.78 15.29
N ASP A 348 -20.31 24.62 15.27
CA ASP A 348 -21.08 24.89 14.06
C ASP A 348 -20.23 25.49 12.94
N LYS A 349 -19.37 26.45 13.29
CA LYS A 349 -18.45 27.08 12.32
C LYS A 349 -17.41 26.09 11.82
N ALA A 350 -16.88 25.23 12.69
CA ALA A 350 -15.96 24.16 12.29
C ALA A 350 -16.62 23.20 11.29
N CYS A 351 -17.85 22.76 11.55
CA CYS A 351 -18.61 21.91 10.63
C CYS A 351 -18.88 22.61 9.29
N MET A 352 -19.20 23.91 9.29
CA MET A 352 -19.38 24.68 8.04
C MET A 352 -18.10 24.74 7.20
N VAL A 353 -16.92 24.80 7.83
CA VAL A 353 -15.64 24.76 7.09
C VAL A 353 -15.44 23.40 6.43
N TYR A 354 -15.68 22.29 7.13
CA TYR A 354 -15.64 20.96 6.50
C TYR A 354 -16.68 20.79 5.41
N GLN A 355 -17.88 21.38 5.56
CA GLN A 355 -18.88 21.34 4.49
C GLN A 355 -18.40 22.08 3.25
N ASN A 356 -17.78 23.25 3.42
CA ASN A 356 -17.19 24.00 2.32
C ASN A 356 -16.05 23.23 1.64
N ILE A 357 -15.26 22.45 2.39
CA ILE A 357 -14.26 21.54 1.81
C ILE A 357 -14.96 20.50 0.90
N CYS A 358 -15.98 19.80 1.42
CA CYS A 358 -16.74 18.82 0.64
C CYS A 358 -17.37 19.40 -0.63
N ASP A 359 -17.87 20.64 -0.55
CA ASP A 359 -18.65 21.25 -1.63
C ASP A 359 -17.77 21.87 -2.73
N LYS A 360 -16.54 22.32 -2.41
CA LYS A 360 -15.72 23.14 -3.32
C LYS A 360 -14.29 22.67 -3.56
N HIS A 361 -13.73 21.86 -2.67
CA HIS A 361 -12.30 21.51 -2.72
C HIS A 361 -12.04 20.02 -2.95
N VAL A 362 -13.08 19.18 -2.91
CA VAL A 362 -12.95 17.72 -2.99
C VAL A 362 -13.97 17.18 -3.99
N GLU A 363 -13.48 16.46 -5.00
CA GLU A 363 -14.36 15.75 -5.94
C GLU A 363 -14.60 14.31 -5.52
N ASP A 364 -13.57 13.65 -4.97
CA ASP A 364 -13.57 12.25 -4.56
C ASP A 364 -14.60 11.96 -3.44
N GLU A 365 -15.41 10.93 -3.65
CA GLU A 365 -16.49 10.57 -2.72
C GLU A 365 -15.96 9.97 -1.41
N MET A 366 -14.84 9.24 -1.44
CA MET A 366 -14.24 8.67 -0.24
C MET A 366 -13.70 9.76 0.68
N GLU A 367 -13.05 10.76 0.10
CA GLU A 367 -12.52 11.92 0.82
C GLU A 367 -13.64 12.86 1.31
N LYS A 368 -14.74 13.04 0.55
CA LYS A 368 -15.95 13.71 1.11
C LYS A 368 -16.47 12.95 2.33
N GLY A 369 -16.55 11.63 2.25
CA GLY A 369 -16.93 10.77 3.38
C GLY A 369 -16.05 11.03 4.61
N TRP A 370 -14.73 11.17 4.43
CA TRP A 370 -13.80 11.47 5.51
C TRP A 370 -14.15 12.76 6.25
N TYR A 371 -14.37 13.87 5.53
CA TYR A 371 -14.74 15.15 6.15
C TYR A 371 -16.12 15.10 6.83
N LEU A 372 -17.08 14.35 6.27
CA LEU A 372 -18.36 14.11 6.93
C LEU A 372 -18.18 13.33 8.25
N GLN A 373 -17.27 12.35 8.32
CA GLN A 373 -16.96 11.67 9.59
C GLN A 373 -16.34 12.63 10.61
N LEU A 374 -15.48 13.55 10.20
CA LEU A 374 -14.93 14.58 11.09
C LEU A 374 -16.04 15.51 11.61
N GLN A 375 -16.99 15.92 10.76
CA GLN A 375 -18.17 16.66 11.20
C GLN A 375 -19.04 15.86 12.18
N ALA A 376 -19.28 14.57 11.90
CA ALA A 376 -20.04 13.69 12.76
C ALA A 376 -19.40 13.60 14.16
N ARG A 377 -18.07 13.49 14.22
CA ARG A 377 -17.31 13.53 15.48
C ARG A 377 -17.55 14.84 16.23
N TYR A 378 -17.37 15.98 15.57
CA TYR A 378 -17.56 17.30 16.22
C TYR A 378 -18.98 17.50 16.76
N LYS A 379 -19.97 16.97 16.05
CA LYS A 379 -21.37 17.03 16.46
C LYS A 379 -21.76 16.05 17.56
N TYR A 380 -20.95 15.02 17.85
CA TYR A 380 -21.34 13.93 18.74
C TYR A 380 -21.74 14.41 20.14
N ASN A 381 -20.98 15.35 20.71
CA ASN A 381 -21.26 15.88 22.05
C ASN A 381 -22.47 16.84 22.08
N MET A 382 -22.80 17.49 20.95
CA MET A 382 -23.97 18.36 20.85
C MET A 382 -25.27 17.58 20.57
N SER A 383 -25.21 16.66 19.61
CA SER A 383 -26.35 15.85 19.18
C SER A 383 -25.88 14.52 18.61
N LYS A 384 -26.08 13.45 19.39
CA LYS A 384 -25.81 12.08 18.95
C LYS A 384 -26.66 11.67 17.75
N VAL A 385 -27.86 12.26 17.61
CA VAL A 385 -28.78 11.98 16.50
C VAL A 385 -28.23 12.57 15.20
N GLU A 386 -27.87 13.86 15.20
CA GLU A 386 -27.29 14.51 14.02
C GLU A 386 -25.92 13.92 13.68
N SER A 387 -25.09 13.66 14.69
CA SER A 387 -23.81 12.96 14.51
C SER A 387 -23.99 11.61 13.80
N ASN A 388 -24.92 10.77 14.24
CA ASN A 388 -25.20 9.48 13.61
C ASN A 388 -25.76 9.63 12.18
N LYS A 389 -26.59 10.64 11.93
CA LYS A 389 -27.11 10.95 10.59
C LYS A 389 -25.99 11.34 9.63
N ILE A 390 -25.07 12.20 10.06
CA ILE A 390 -23.90 12.59 9.27
C ILE A 390 -22.99 11.38 9.06
N GLN A 391 -22.72 10.59 10.10
CA GLN A 391 -21.90 9.38 10.01
C GLN A 391 -22.49 8.36 9.03
N LYS A 392 -23.82 8.23 8.99
CA LYS A 392 -24.47 7.38 7.99
C LYS A 392 -24.21 7.86 6.57
N SER A 393 -24.27 9.17 6.32
CA SER A 393 -23.91 9.73 5.01
C SER A 393 -22.42 9.54 4.70
N ALA A 394 -21.55 9.71 5.69
CA ALA A 394 -20.11 9.46 5.57
C ALA A 394 -19.84 8.02 5.13
N PHE A 395 -20.39 7.06 5.88
CA PHE A 395 -20.22 5.63 5.65
C PHE A 395 -20.79 5.15 4.30
N GLN A 396 -21.90 5.74 3.86
CA GLN A 396 -22.49 5.43 2.55
C GLN A 396 -21.61 5.84 1.37
N ARG A 397 -20.82 6.91 1.53
CA ARG A 397 -19.83 7.34 0.52
C ARG A 397 -18.53 6.58 0.64
N ASN A 398 -18.19 6.12 1.85
CA ASN A 398 -16.94 5.48 2.16
C ASN A 398 -17.11 4.42 3.25
N SER A 399 -17.14 3.16 2.84
CA SER A 399 -17.34 2.02 3.73
C SER A 399 -16.11 1.68 4.58
N ASN A 400 -14.96 2.32 4.35
CA ASN A 400 -13.77 2.20 5.21
C ASN A 400 -13.89 3.03 6.51
N LEU A 401 -14.90 3.90 6.60
CA LEU A 401 -15.16 4.73 7.78
C LEU A 401 -15.83 3.97 8.92
N LEU A 402 -15.98 4.64 10.07
CA LEU A 402 -16.70 4.07 11.21
C LEU A 402 -18.16 3.80 10.86
N LYS A 403 -18.68 2.67 11.31
CA LYS A 403 -20.09 2.37 11.12
C LYS A 403 -20.98 3.31 11.94
N PRO A 404 -22.09 3.81 11.37
CA PRO A 404 -23.13 4.43 12.16
C PRO A 404 -23.76 3.40 13.11
N LYS A 405 -24.40 3.89 14.17
CA LYS A 405 -25.06 3.06 15.18
C LYS A 405 -26.19 2.19 14.59
N ASP A 406 -26.84 2.69 13.55
CA ASP A 406 -27.94 2.02 12.87
C ASP A 406 -28.00 2.40 11.37
N GLY A 407 -28.81 1.66 10.62
CA GLY A 407 -29.20 2.05 9.26
C GLY A 407 -28.19 1.76 8.16
N VAL A 408 -27.20 0.88 8.38
CA VAL A 408 -26.41 0.28 7.29
C VAL A 408 -27.25 -0.84 6.67
N ILE A 409 -27.65 -0.66 5.41
CA ILE A 409 -28.39 -1.67 4.65
C ILE A 409 -27.45 -2.19 3.57
N TYR A 410 -27.28 -3.51 3.52
CA TYR A 410 -26.54 -4.16 2.45
C TYR A 410 -27.26 -3.93 1.11
N LYS A 411 -26.53 -3.42 0.12
CA LYS A 411 -27.03 -3.32 -1.25
C LYS A 411 -26.50 -4.50 -2.04
N LYS A 412 -27.40 -5.39 -2.46
CA LYS A 412 -27.06 -6.57 -3.27
C LYS A 412 -26.47 -6.14 -4.61
N ILE A 413 -25.67 -7.02 -5.18
CA ILE A 413 -25.23 -6.92 -6.57
C ILE A 413 -26.49 -7.11 -7.43
N ASP A 414 -26.98 -6.01 -7.97
CA ASP A 414 -28.07 -6.00 -8.93
C ASP A 414 -27.53 -6.16 -10.35
N ASN A 415 -28.37 -6.64 -11.28
CA ASN A 415 -28.02 -6.76 -12.69
C ASN A 415 -27.72 -5.36 -13.26
N ILE A 416 -26.45 -5.11 -13.61
CA ILE A 416 -26.06 -3.81 -14.17
C ILE A 416 -26.36 -3.85 -15.68
N ASN A 417 -27.02 -2.81 -16.19
CA ASN A 417 -27.27 -2.61 -17.62
C ASN A 417 -25.97 -2.30 -18.42
N SER A 418 -24.95 -3.15 -18.30
CA SER A 418 -23.71 -3.12 -19.08
C SER A 418 -23.20 -4.55 -19.23
N THR A 419 -22.76 -4.92 -20.43
CA THR A 419 -22.18 -6.24 -20.66
C THR A 419 -20.83 -6.37 -19.94
N ARG A 420 -20.42 -7.61 -19.64
CA ARG A 420 -19.08 -7.91 -19.11
C ARG A 420 -17.99 -7.30 -19.98
N ALA A 421 -18.11 -7.41 -21.31
CA ALA A 421 -17.16 -6.86 -22.25
C ALA A 421 -17.05 -5.33 -22.13
N ASN A 422 -18.18 -4.62 -22.05
CA ASN A 422 -18.16 -3.16 -21.84
C ASN A 422 -17.52 -2.74 -20.52
N ARG A 423 -17.69 -3.52 -19.44
CA ARG A 423 -17.02 -3.25 -18.17
C ARG A 423 -15.50 -3.43 -18.27
N ILE A 424 -15.04 -4.45 -18.99
CA ILE A 424 -13.62 -4.65 -19.29
C ILE A 424 -13.09 -3.48 -20.12
N ILE A 425 -13.80 -3.08 -21.20
CA ILE A 425 -13.40 -1.94 -22.04
C ILE A 425 -13.27 -0.68 -21.18
N LYS A 426 -14.26 -0.38 -20.34
CA LYS A 426 -14.22 0.78 -19.45
C LYS A 426 -13.04 0.73 -18.47
N TRP A 427 -12.68 -0.45 -17.97
CA TRP A 427 -11.55 -0.61 -17.08
C TRP A 427 -10.22 -0.41 -17.81
N VAL A 428 -10.08 -0.98 -19.00
CA VAL A 428 -8.87 -0.88 -19.83
C VAL A 428 -8.67 0.54 -20.38
N SER A 429 -9.74 1.21 -20.82
CA SER A 429 -9.68 2.57 -21.38
C SER A 429 -9.50 3.67 -20.34
N ALA A 430 -9.45 3.32 -19.05
CA ALA A 430 -9.12 4.24 -17.97
C ALA A 430 -7.60 4.52 -17.87
N TYR A 431 -6.77 3.80 -18.62
CA TYR A 431 -5.33 3.98 -18.69
C TYR A 431 -4.93 4.63 -20.01
N ASP A 432 -3.94 5.52 -19.97
CA ASP A 432 -3.48 6.29 -21.13
C ASP A 432 -2.79 5.42 -22.19
N ASP A 433 -2.12 4.35 -21.75
CA ASP A 433 -1.31 3.50 -22.62
C ASP A 433 -1.18 2.06 -22.08
N TYR A 434 -0.72 1.14 -22.92
CA TYR A 434 -0.54 -0.28 -22.59
C TYR A 434 0.47 -0.52 -21.45
N GLN A 435 1.53 0.28 -21.34
CA GLN A 435 2.50 0.15 -20.26
C GLN A 435 1.86 0.52 -18.92
N SER A 436 1.11 1.62 -18.88
CA SER A 436 0.34 2.07 -17.71
C SER A 436 -0.69 1.03 -17.28
N LEU A 437 -1.42 0.43 -18.23
CA LEU A 437 -2.32 -0.70 -18.00
C LEU A 437 -1.59 -1.89 -17.35
N MET A 438 -0.48 -2.33 -17.94
CA MET A 438 0.26 -3.49 -17.45
C MET A 438 0.88 -3.26 -16.06
N ILE A 439 1.29 -2.03 -15.74
CA ILE A 439 1.75 -1.66 -14.40
C ILE A 439 0.63 -1.85 -13.36
N ALA A 440 -0.59 -1.41 -13.67
CA ALA A 440 -1.73 -1.58 -12.78
C ALA A 440 -2.12 -3.04 -12.61
N VAL A 441 -2.14 -3.82 -13.71
CA VAL A 441 -2.37 -5.27 -13.68
C VAL A 441 -1.31 -5.95 -12.80
N ASP A 442 -0.04 -5.60 -12.96
CA ASP A 442 1.05 -6.20 -12.21
C ASP A 442 1.00 -5.87 -10.72
N SER A 443 0.60 -4.66 -10.38
CA SER A 443 0.32 -4.25 -8.99
C SER A 443 -0.74 -5.13 -8.34
N ILE A 444 -1.89 -5.33 -9.01
CA ILE A 444 -2.95 -6.23 -8.55
C ILE A 444 -2.42 -7.65 -8.39
N LEU A 445 -1.79 -8.20 -9.42
CA LEU A 445 -1.34 -9.59 -9.43
C LEU A 445 -0.26 -9.85 -8.37
N GLN A 446 0.63 -8.90 -8.09
CA GLN A 446 1.67 -9.07 -7.06
C GLN A 446 1.10 -9.13 -5.65
N ASN A 447 0.03 -8.38 -5.35
CA ASN A 447 -0.66 -8.42 -4.06
C ASN A 447 -1.47 -9.72 -3.85
N ILE A 448 -1.71 -10.50 -4.91
CA ILE A 448 -2.33 -11.82 -4.84
C ILE A 448 -1.23 -12.87 -4.60
N SER A 449 -0.68 -12.88 -3.39
CA SER A 449 0.30 -13.87 -2.94
C SER A 449 0.11 -14.23 -1.46
N PHE A 450 0.51 -15.45 -1.09
CA PHE A 450 0.52 -15.86 0.32
C PHE A 450 1.57 -15.06 1.10
N GLY A 451 1.23 -14.65 2.33
CA GLY A 451 2.06 -13.78 3.18
C GLY A 451 1.87 -12.27 2.97
N VAL A 452 1.13 -11.84 1.94
CA VAL A 452 0.65 -10.45 1.82
C VAL A 452 -0.38 -10.19 2.92
N GLN A 453 -0.50 -8.94 3.38
CA GLN A 453 -1.50 -8.54 4.38
C GLN A 453 -2.92 -8.83 3.88
N SER A 454 -3.80 -9.39 4.71
CA SER A 454 -5.18 -9.79 4.34
C SER A 454 -5.97 -8.69 3.64
N ASP A 455 -5.98 -7.46 4.16
CA ASP A 455 -6.76 -6.37 3.55
C ASP A 455 -6.27 -6.03 2.13
N LYS A 456 -4.94 -6.00 1.90
CA LYS A 456 -4.35 -5.81 0.56
C LYS A 456 -4.65 -6.98 -0.37
N PHE A 457 -4.61 -8.20 0.15
CA PHE A 457 -4.89 -9.40 -0.63
C PHE A 457 -6.36 -9.43 -1.09
N GLU A 458 -7.29 -9.17 -0.17
CA GLU A 458 -8.71 -9.08 -0.46
C GLU A 458 -9.04 -7.93 -1.42
N ASP A 459 -8.40 -6.76 -1.25
CA ASP A 459 -8.53 -5.65 -2.19
C ASP A 459 -8.02 -6.04 -3.60
N ALA A 460 -6.91 -6.76 -3.67
CA ALA A 460 -6.39 -7.25 -4.94
C ALA A 460 -7.32 -8.28 -5.60
N ILE A 461 -7.97 -9.18 -4.83
CA ILE A 461 -9.02 -10.07 -5.35
C ILE A 461 -10.24 -9.26 -5.84
N HIS A 462 -10.63 -8.20 -5.13
CA HIS A 462 -11.71 -7.31 -5.58
C HIS A 462 -11.36 -6.65 -6.93
N ASN A 463 -10.18 -6.03 -7.01
CA ASN A 463 -9.72 -5.34 -8.22
C ASN A 463 -9.47 -6.29 -9.40
N LEU A 464 -9.05 -7.53 -9.14
CA LEU A 464 -8.93 -8.58 -10.16
C LEU A 464 -10.28 -8.92 -10.79
N GLY A 465 -11.34 -9.01 -9.97
CA GLY A 465 -12.69 -9.27 -10.46
C GLY A 465 -13.20 -8.11 -11.31
N LEU A 466 -13.01 -6.87 -10.83
CA LEU A 466 -13.36 -5.66 -11.59
C LEU A 466 -12.64 -5.61 -12.95
N SER A 467 -11.33 -5.91 -12.98
CA SER A 467 -10.53 -5.83 -14.20
C SER A 467 -10.97 -6.80 -15.30
N ILE A 468 -11.66 -7.89 -14.93
CA ILE A 468 -12.23 -8.86 -15.89
C ILE A 468 -13.75 -8.79 -15.99
N GLY A 469 -14.33 -7.66 -15.57
CA GLY A 469 -15.72 -7.30 -15.82
C GLY A 469 -16.74 -7.94 -14.87
N PHE A 470 -16.35 -8.42 -13.69
CA PHE A 470 -17.31 -8.75 -12.63
C PHE A 470 -17.76 -7.49 -11.89
N VAL A 471 -18.95 -7.56 -11.30
CA VAL A 471 -19.32 -6.64 -10.22
C VAL A 471 -18.84 -7.23 -8.92
N CYS A 472 -18.03 -6.47 -8.18
CA CYS A 472 -17.35 -6.95 -6.99
C CYS A 472 -17.79 -6.17 -5.76
N GLN A 473 -17.85 -6.87 -4.62
CA GLN A 473 -18.07 -6.29 -3.29
C GLN A 473 -17.14 -6.98 -2.28
N ARG A 474 -16.90 -6.31 -1.15
CA ARG A 474 -16.20 -6.88 0.03
C ARG A 474 -17.14 -6.83 1.24
N PRO A 475 -18.16 -7.69 1.35
CA PRO A 475 -19.19 -7.59 2.39
C PRO A 475 -18.66 -7.53 3.82
N ASP A 476 -17.63 -8.31 4.18
CA ASP A 476 -17.04 -8.20 5.53
C ASP A 476 -16.40 -6.81 5.76
N LYS A 477 -15.66 -6.27 4.80
CA LYS A 477 -15.12 -4.91 4.92
C LYS A 477 -16.25 -3.87 4.99
N GLU A 478 -17.22 -3.96 4.08
CA GLU A 478 -18.27 -2.97 3.86
C GLU A 478 -19.36 -2.98 4.94
N ILE A 479 -19.74 -4.13 5.48
CA ILE A 479 -20.84 -4.28 6.43
C ILE A 479 -20.53 -5.22 7.58
N LYS A 480 -19.28 -5.69 7.77
CA LYS A 480 -18.83 -6.66 8.80
C LYS A 480 -19.74 -7.89 8.91
N LYS A 481 -20.28 -8.30 7.76
CA LYS A 481 -21.15 -9.46 7.60
C LYS A 481 -20.99 -9.97 6.17
N GLY A 482 -20.87 -11.29 6.02
CA GLY A 482 -20.70 -11.93 4.71
C GLY A 482 -19.23 -12.22 4.40
N PRO A 483 -18.93 -12.65 3.16
CA PRO A 483 -17.59 -13.08 2.75
C PRO A 483 -16.60 -11.92 2.61
N ASP A 484 -15.32 -12.26 2.52
CA ASP A 484 -14.23 -11.32 2.27
C ASP A 484 -14.36 -10.67 0.89
N ASN A 485 -14.67 -11.48 -0.13
CA ASN A 485 -14.99 -10.99 -1.48
C ASN A 485 -16.20 -11.71 -2.07
N LEU A 486 -16.98 -10.96 -2.85
CA LEU A 486 -18.08 -11.47 -3.66
C LEU A 486 -17.94 -10.92 -5.08
N TRP A 487 -17.90 -11.81 -6.09
CA TRP A 487 -18.00 -11.44 -7.50
C TRP A 487 -19.34 -11.91 -8.05
N GLY A 488 -19.98 -11.10 -8.90
CA GLY A 488 -21.27 -11.42 -9.52
C GLY A 488 -21.51 -10.70 -10.84
N ASP A 489 -22.77 -10.78 -11.29
CA ASP A 489 -23.28 -10.14 -12.51
C ASP A 489 -22.60 -10.56 -13.82
N VAL A 490 -22.21 -11.84 -13.92
CA VAL A 490 -21.74 -12.45 -15.17
C VAL A 490 -22.45 -13.79 -15.35
N ASP A 491 -23.32 -13.88 -16.36
CA ASP A 491 -24.08 -15.09 -16.73
C ASP A 491 -24.86 -15.72 -15.55
N GLY A 492 -25.31 -14.91 -14.58
CA GLY A 492 -26.01 -15.38 -13.39
C GLY A 492 -25.15 -16.17 -12.39
N HIS A 493 -23.83 -16.16 -12.56
CA HIS A 493 -22.90 -16.86 -11.67
C HIS A 493 -22.27 -15.91 -10.64
N TYR A 494 -22.12 -16.42 -9.43
CA TYR A 494 -21.43 -15.75 -8.34
C TYR A 494 -20.20 -16.54 -7.89
N PHE A 495 -19.20 -15.82 -7.40
CA PHE A 495 -18.02 -16.39 -6.75
C PHE A 495 -17.89 -15.76 -5.37
N LEU A 496 -17.90 -16.60 -4.34
CA LEU A 496 -17.72 -16.22 -2.95
C LEU A 496 -16.33 -16.64 -2.51
N PHE A 497 -15.55 -15.72 -1.95
CA PHE A 497 -14.19 -15.99 -1.50
C PHE A 497 -14.04 -15.79 0.01
N GLU A 498 -13.33 -16.74 0.61
CA GLU A 498 -12.75 -16.66 1.96
C GLU A 498 -11.22 -16.68 1.83
N CYS A 499 -10.55 -15.62 2.28
CA CYS A 499 -9.13 -15.40 2.12
C CYS A 499 -8.36 -15.80 3.37
N LYS A 500 -7.55 -16.85 3.29
CA LYS A 500 -6.62 -17.30 4.35
C LYS A 500 -5.18 -17.24 3.84
N ASN A 501 -4.79 -16.11 3.26
CA ASN A 501 -3.49 -15.85 2.65
C ASN A 501 -2.36 -15.67 3.68
N GLU A 502 -2.66 -15.27 4.92
CA GLU A 502 -1.67 -15.06 5.99
C GLU A 502 -1.35 -16.32 6.82
N VAL A 503 -2.10 -17.41 6.64
CA VAL A 503 -1.82 -18.64 7.38
C VAL A 503 -0.49 -19.25 6.92
N ASP A 504 0.20 -19.95 7.82
CA ASP A 504 1.49 -20.57 7.51
C ASP A 504 1.37 -21.50 6.28
N GLU A 505 2.28 -21.36 5.30
CA GLU A 505 2.22 -22.14 4.07
C GLU A 505 2.32 -23.66 4.31
N SER A 506 2.87 -24.09 5.45
CA SER A 506 2.98 -25.49 5.88
C SER A 506 1.76 -26.02 6.64
N ARG A 507 0.70 -25.21 6.77
CA ARG A 507 -0.56 -25.59 7.43
C ARG A 507 -1.08 -26.91 6.86
N ALA A 508 -1.23 -27.91 7.72
CA ALA A 508 -1.67 -29.24 7.31
C ALA A 508 -3.16 -29.27 6.93
N GLU A 509 -4.01 -28.60 7.72
CA GLU A 509 -5.47 -28.73 7.63
C GLU A 509 -6.21 -27.39 7.80
N ILE A 510 -7.40 -27.30 7.19
CA ILE A 510 -8.42 -26.28 7.45
C ILE A 510 -9.08 -26.62 8.80
N ASN A 511 -8.99 -25.71 9.76
CA ASN A 511 -9.45 -25.95 11.12
C ASN A 511 -10.97 -25.70 11.30
N LYS A 512 -11.48 -25.99 12.50
CA LYS A 512 -12.90 -25.85 12.83
C LYS A 512 -13.41 -24.41 12.76
N THR A 513 -12.60 -23.44 13.16
CA THR A 513 -12.95 -22.01 13.15
C THR A 513 -13.08 -21.51 11.72
N GLU A 514 -12.10 -21.82 10.86
CA GLU A 514 -12.09 -21.46 9.43
C GLU A 514 -13.28 -22.12 8.70
N ALA A 515 -13.58 -23.38 8.99
CA ALA A 515 -14.74 -24.06 8.43
C ALA A 515 -16.07 -23.43 8.89
N GLY A 516 -16.15 -23.03 10.17
CA GLY A 516 -17.29 -22.32 10.72
C GLY A 516 -17.52 -20.95 10.07
N GLN A 517 -16.46 -20.18 9.83
CA GLN A 517 -16.52 -18.90 9.13
C GLN A 517 -17.09 -19.06 7.72
N MET A 518 -16.55 -19.99 6.93
CA MET A 518 -17.06 -20.27 5.59
C MET A 518 -18.54 -20.72 5.59
N ASN A 519 -18.96 -21.54 6.55
CA ASN A 519 -20.38 -21.91 6.67
C ASN A 519 -21.28 -20.71 6.96
N ASN A 520 -20.83 -19.77 7.81
CA ASN A 520 -21.57 -18.53 8.05
C ASN A 520 -21.67 -17.67 6.79
N HIS A 521 -20.60 -17.60 5.98
CA HIS A 521 -20.62 -16.86 4.72
C HIS A 521 -21.56 -17.48 3.68
N CYS A 522 -21.62 -18.81 3.62
CA CYS A 522 -22.61 -19.52 2.81
C CYS A 522 -24.03 -19.20 3.27
N GLY A 523 -24.30 -19.25 4.58
CA GLY A 523 -25.61 -18.92 5.15
C GLY A 523 -26.02 -17.48 4.86
N TRP A 524 -25.10 -16.53 5.01
CA TRP A 524 -25.34 -15.14 4.62
C TRP A 524 -25.64 -14.99 3.13
N PHE A 525 -24.92 -15.68 2.26
CA PHE A 525 -25.18 -15.61 0.82
C PHE A 525 -26.58 -16.14 0.48
N VAL A 526 -27.02 -17.23 1.11
CA VAL A 526 -28.39 -17.75 0.93
C VAL A 526 -29.45 -16.80 1.47
N GLU A 527 -29.20 -16.15 2.62
CA GLU A 527 -30.10 -15.14 3.20
C GLU A 527 -30.29 -13.94 2.25
N GLU A 528 -29.21 -13.47 1.64
CA GLU A 528 -29.23 -12.29 0.77
C GLU A 528 -29.62 -12.62 -0.68
N TYR A 529 -29.05 -13.66 -1.29
CA TYR A 529 -29.22 -13.92 -2.71
C TYR A 529 -30.20 -15.06 -3.02
N GLY A 530 -30.63 -15.84 -2.03
CA GLY A 530 -31.48 -17.00 -2.24
C GLY A 530 -30.75 -18.14 -2.96
N ASP A 531 -31.47 -18.84 -3.83
CA ASP A 531 -30.97 -20.03 -4.54
C ASP A 531 -30.37 -19.68 -5.91
N VAL A 532 -29.27 -18.92 -5.89
CA VAL A 532 -28.53 -18.53 -7.10
C VAL A 532 -27.20 -19.28 -7.18
N THR A 533 -26.78 -19.63 -8.40
CA THR A 533 -25.53 -20.36 -8.66
C THR A 533 -24.32 -19.59 -8.12
N CYS A 534 -23.73 -20.11 -7.04
CA CYS A 534 -22.56 -19.52 -6.41
C CYS A 534 -21.48 -20.57 -6.14
N LYS A 535 -20.28 -20.30 -6.65
CA LYS A 535 -19.08 -21.09 -6.35
C LYS A 535 -18.40 -20.53 -5.11
N LYS A 536 -18.36 -21.34 -4.04
CA LYS A 536 -17.72 -21.00 -2.76
C LYS A 536 -16.27 -21.47 -2.72
N ILE A 537 -15.35 -20.54 -2.52
CA ILE A 537 -13.91 -20.75 -2.64
C ILE A 537 -13.22 -20.31 -1.35
N ILE A 538 -12.43 -21.19 -0.75
CA ILE A 538 -11.45 -20.81 0.28
C ILE A 538 -10.06 -20.72 -0.35
N ILE A 539 -9.38 -19.59 -0.20
CA ILE A 539 -8.01 -19.39 -0.65
C ILE A 539 -7.08 -19.73 0.50
N ILE A 540 -6.54 -20.94 0.49
CA ILE A 540 -5.65 -21.48 1.52
C ILE A 540 -4.70 -22.52 0.90
N ASN A 541 -3.48 -22.67 1.42
CA ASN A 541 -2.47 -23.56 0.84
C ASN A 541 -2.62 -25.06 1.24
N THR A 542 -3.76 -25.48 1.79
CA THR A 542 -4.09 -26.89 2.07
C THR A 542 -5.46 -27.25 1.52
N ARG A 543 -5.64 -28.49 1.06
CA ARG A 543 -6.95 -29.02 0.64
C ARG A 543 -7.58 -29.97 1.66
N VAL A 544 -6.91 -30.18 2.80
CA VAL A 544 -7.37 -31.12 3.82
C VAL A 544 -8.24 -30.40 4.83
N LEU A 545 -9.48 -30.85 5.01
CA LEU A 545 -10.37 -30.39 6.07
C LEU A 545 -10.15 -31.23 7.32
N SER A 546 -10.01 -30.57 8.47
CA SER A 546 -9.80 -31.28 9.72
C SER A 546 -10.94 -32.25 10.04
N TYR A 547 -10.59 -33.38 10.67
CA TYR A 547 -11.56 -34.42 11.06
C TYR A 547 -12.70 -33.85 11.92
N GLN A 548 -12.41 -32.83 12.73
CA GLN A 548 -13.36 -32.17 13.64
C GLN A 548 -14.26 -31.13 12.96
N SER A 549 -14.09 -30.92 11.65
CA SER A 549 -14.77 -29.89 10.87
C SER A 549 -15.71 -30.48 9.83
N ASN A 550 -16.75 -29.71 9.47
CA ASN A 550 -17.69 -30.05 8.41
C ASN A 550 -18.12 -28.79 7.66
N PHE A 551 -18.39 -28.92 6.37
CA PHE A 551 -19.07 -27.92 5.57
C PHE A 551 -20.50 -28.35 5.31
N ASN A 552 -21.42 -27.38 5.32
CA ASN A 552 -22.83 -27.62 4.99
C ASN A 552 -23.06 -27.67 3.47
N GLU A 553 -22.14 -27.08 2.71
CA GLU A 553 -22.21 -26.94 1.25
C GLU A 553 -20.93 -27.43 0.56
N LYS A 554 -20.99 -27.53 -0.77
CA LYS A 554 -19.81 -27.87 -1.57
C LYS A 554 -18.85 -26.67 -1.64
N ILE A 555 -17.73 -26.79 -0.94
CA ILE A 555 -16.67 -25.79 -0.91
C ILE A 555 -15.47 -26.26 -1.74
N PHE A 556 -14.84 -25.32 -2.45
CA PHE A 556 -13.62 -25.54 -3.22
C PHE A 556 -12.45 -24.78 -2.63
N VAL A 557 -11.23 -25.25 -2.90
CA VAL A 557 -10.00 -24.59 -2.45
C VAL A 557 -9.17 -24.06 -3.60
N MET A 558 -8.61 -22.87 -3.45
CA MET A 558 -7.60 -22.32 -4.36
C MET A 558 -6.24 -22.25 -3.65
N ARG A 559 -5.33 -23.16 -4.02
CA ARG A 559 -3.96 -23.23 -3.47
C ARG A 559 -2.98 -22.39 -4.29
N LYS A 560 -1.74 -22.24 -3.81
CA LYS A 560 -0.67 -21.47 -4.46
C LYS A 560 -0.47 -21.78 -5.95
N SER A 561 -0.51 -23.05 -6.34
CA SER A 561 -0.37 -23.46 -7.75
C SER A 561 -1.53 -22.99 -8.63
N LYS A 562 -2.76 -23.08 -8.13
CA LYS A 562 -3.97 -22.64 -8.85
C LYS A 562 -4.08 -21.13 -8.91
N LEU A 563 -3.69 -20.44 -7.84
CA LEU A 563 -3.60 -18.99 -7.80
C LEU A 563 -2.56 -18.47 -8.79
N LYS A 564 -1.39 -19.12 -8.87
CA LYS A 564 -0.36 -18.82 -9.88
C LYS A 564 -0.87 -19.02 -11.30
N LEU A 565 -1.63 -20.10 -11.55
CA LEU A 565 -2.23 -20.36 -12.85
C LEU A 565 -3.24 -19.27 -13.25
N LEU A 566 -4.11 -18.85 -12.32
CA LEU A 566 -5.06 -17.75 -12.53
C LEU A 566 -4.33 -16.45 -12.89
N LYS A 567 -3.30 -16.11 -12.11
CA LYS A 567 -2.47 -14.91 -12.35
C LYS A 567 -1.80 -14.92 -13.72
N ASN A 568 -1.23 -16.05 -14.13
CA ASN A 568 -0.56 -16.17 -15.42
C ASN A 568 -1.54 -15.99 -16.58
N ASN A 569 -2.70 -16.63 -16.51
CA ASN A 569 -3.74 -16.53 -17.54
C ASN A 569 -4.32 -15.12 -17.64
N LEU A 570 -4.49 -14.44 -16.51
CA LEU A 570 -4.94 -13.05 -16.49
C LEU A 570 -3.89 -12.10 -17.05
N ARG A 571 -2.61 -12.30 -16.70
CA ARG A 571 -1.51 -11.57 -17.32
C ARG A 571 -1.51 -11.76 -18.84
N SER A 572 -1.67 -13.00 -19.32
CA SER A 572 -1.76 -13.28 -20.76
C SER A 572 -2.96 -12.60 -21.41
N PHE A 573 -4.11 -12.58 -20.76
CA PHE A 573 -5.29 -11.85 -21.25
C PHE A 573 -4.99 -10.37 -21.49
N PHE A 574 -4.34 -9.70 -20.54
CA PHE A 574 -4.01 -8.28 -20.71
C PHE A 574 -2.91 -8.04 -21.75
N LYS A 575 -2.01 -9.01 -21.99
CA LYS A 575 -0.99 -8.90 -23.05
C LYS A 575 -1.58 -8.85 -24.46
N GLU A 576 -2.78 -9.38 -24.67
CA GLU A 576 -3.46 -9.32 -25.97
C GLU A 576 -3.76 -7.88 -26.42
N PHE A 577 -3.79 -6.91 -25.49
CA PHE A 577 -4.02 -5.49 -25.78
C PHE A 577 -2.77 -4.74 -26.26
N LYS A 578 -1.59 -5.37 -26.36
CA LYS A 578 -0.32 -4.69 -26.68
C LYS A 578 -0.39 -3.86 -27.97
N ASP A 579 -1.03 -4.41 -29.01
CA ASP A 579 -1.09 -3.82 -30.35
C ASP A 579 -2.43 -3.10 -30.61
N TYR A 580 -3.23 -2.87 -29.58
CA TYR A 580 -4.54 -2.24 -29.66
C TYR A 580 -4.53 -0.82 -29.07
N ASP A 581 -5.32 0.07 -29.67
CA ASP A 581 -5.68 1.33 -29.04
C ASP A 581 -6.73 1.08 -27.94
N LEU A 582 -6.35 1.33 -26.69
CA LEU A 582 -7.17 1.07 -25.50
C LEU A 582 -8.48 1.85 -25.50
N HIS A 583 -8.53 3.00 -26.18
CA HIS A 583 -9.72 3.86 -26.24
C HIS A 583 -10.65 3.52 -27.40
N SER A 584 -10.25 2.62 -28.29
CA SER A 584 -11.00 2.22 -29.50
C SER A 584 -11.40 0.73 -29.52
N LEU A 585 -11.41 0.07 -28.35
CA LEU A 585 -11.77 -1.34 -28.21
C LEU A 585 -13.28 -1.58 -28.41
N ASP A 586 -13.63 -2.72 -29.00
CA ASP A 586 -15.00 -3.21 -29.16
C ASP A 586 -15.26 -4.53 -28.40
N GLU A 587 -16.54 -4.85 -28.19
CA GLU A 587 -16.92 -6.07 -27.45
C GLU A 587 -16.42 -7.35 -28.14
N ALA A 588 -16.37 -7.37 -29.49
CA ALA A 588 -15.91 -8.52 -30.26
C ALA A 588 -14.45 -8.86 -29.97
N THR A 589 -13.59 -7.85 -29.84
CA THR A 589 -12.19 -7.97 -29.46
C THR A 589 -12.06 -8.59 -28.06
N ILE A 590 -12.84 -8.10 -27.09
CA ILE A 590 -12.82 -8.66 -25.73
C ILE A 590 -13.24 -10.14 -25.73
N HIS A 591 -14.32 -10.49 -26.43
CA HIS A 591 -14.79 -11.86 -26.52
C HIS A 591 -13.76 -12.81 -27.14
N LYS A 592 -12.99 -12.35 -28.13
CA LYS A 592 -11.90 -13.12 -28.75
C LYS A 592 -10.82 -13.51 -27.74
N PHE A 593 -10.53 -12.66 -26.75
CA PHE A 593 -9.45 -12.88 -25.79
C PHE A 593 -9.85 -13.68 -24.55
N ILE A 594 -11.14 -13.70 -24.18
CA ILE A 594 -11.64 -14.37 -22.95
C ILE A 594 -11.37 -15.89 -22.96
N GLY A 595 -11.78 -16.58 -24.03
CA GLY A 595 -11.71 -18.05 -24.12
C GLY A 595 -10.29 -18.61 -24.17
N PRO A 596 -9.40 -18.11 -25.06
CA PRO A 596 -8.01 -18.55 -25.14
C PRO A 596 -7.26 -18.39 -23.82
N ASN A 597 -7.53 -17.31 -23.09
CA ASN A 597 -6.92 -17.01 -21.80
C ASN A 597 -7.65 -17.65 -20.61
N LYS A 598 -8.64 -18.52 -20.84
CA LYS A 598 -9.32 -19.30 -19.78
C LYS A 598 -9.95 -18.44 -18.69
N ILE A 599 -10.49 -17.28 -19.05
CA ILE A 599 -11.20 -16.38 -18.12
C ILE A 599 -12.72 -16.37 -18.38
N ASP A 600 -13.21 -17.26 -19.23
CA ASP A 600 -14.64 -17.57 -19.36
C ASP A 600 -15.18 -18.24 -18.07
N ILE A 601 -16.51 -18.24 -17.90
CA ILE A 601 -17.16 -18.77 -16.69
C ILE A 601 -16.87 -20.26 -16.50
N GLU A 602 -16.89 -21.07 -17.57
CA GLU A 602 -16.63 -22.51 -17.48
C GLU A 602 -15.21 -22.79 -16.94
N SER A 603 -14.22 -22.06 -17.46
CA SER A 603 -12.83 -22.10 -17.00
C SER A 603 -12.69 -21.64 -15.55
N LEU A 604 -13.32 -20.52 -15.16
CA LEU A 604 -13.31 -20.03 -13.77
C LEU A 604 -13.96 -21.02 -12.79
N MET A 605 -14.99 -21.73 -13.25
CA MET A 605 -15.72 -22.75 -12.49
C MET A 605 -14.97 -24.07 -12.36
N SER A 606 -13.96 -24.37 -13.18
CA SER A 606 -13.33 -25.69 -13.21
C SER A 606 -11.81 -25.71 -13.02
N ILE A 607 -11.07 -24.72 -13.54
CA ILE A 607 -9.60 -24.80 -13.69
C ILE A 607 -8.86 -24.37 -12.42
N TYR A 608 -9.31 -23.30 -11.77
CA TYR A 608 -8.54 -22.60 -10.73
C TYR A 608 -8.83 -23.06 -9.30
N THR A 609 -9.57 -24.16 -9.12
CA THR A 609 -9.89 -24.66 -7.79
C THR A 609 -9.80 -26.17 -7.73
N GLU A 610 -9.63 -26.70 -6.54
CA GLU A 610 -9.61 -28.13 -6.25
C GLU A 610 -10.73 -28.49 -5.26
N SER A 611 -11.13 -29.77 -5.23
CA SER A 611 -12.07 -30.25 -4.21
C SER A 611 -11.38 -30.47 -2.88
N ILE A 612 -12.10 -30.22 -1.78
CA ILE A 612 -11.62 -30.46 -0.42
C ILE A 612 -11.63 -31.96 -0.09
N ILE A 613 -10.61 -32.41 0.64
CA ILE A 613 -10.46 -33.79 1.12
C ILE A 613 -10.66 -33.77 2.64
N LYS A 614 -11.54 -34.61 3.18
CA LYS A 614 -11.73 -34.71 4.63
C LYS A 614 -10.65 -35.61 5.25
N ALA A 615 -10.01 -35.14 6.32
CA ALA A 615 -9.07 -35.95 7.09
C ALA A 615 -9.77 -37.17 7.70
N SER A 616 -9.13 -38.34 7.60
CA SER A 616 -9.62 -39.58 8.20
C SER A 616 -9.17 -39.68 9.67
N ARG A 617 -9.91 -40.46 10.47
CA ARG A 617 -9.71 -40.61 11.92
C ARG A 617 -8.35 -41.24 12.32
N CYS A 618 -7.54 -41.68 11.37
CA CYS A 618 -6.31 -42.44 11.58
C CYS A 618 -5.05 -41.57 11.52
N TYR A 619 -4.91 -40.56 12.37
CA TYR A 619 -3.62 -39.83 12.56
C TYR A 619 -3.44 -39.28 13.99
N GLN A 620 -4.03 -39.92 15.01
CA GLN A 620 -3.84 -39.53 16.42
C GLN A 620 -3.43 -40.67 17.37
N VAL A 621 -3.12 -41.86 16.86
CA VAL A 621 -2.55 -42.94 17.69
C VAL A 621 -1.16 -43.24 17.18
N ILE A 622 -0.16 -42.49 17.67
CA ILE A 622 1.26 -42.81 17.90
C ILE A 622 1.90 -41.44 18.20
N GLY A 623 2.14 -41.16 19.47
CA GLY A 623 2.68 -39.86 19.89
C GLY A 623 2.44 -39.48 21.36
N GLN A 624 1.87 -40.37 22.16
CA GLN A 624 2.00 -40.33 23.62
C GLN A 624 2.53 -41.70 24.06
N HIS A 625 3.64 -41.67 24.81
CA HIS A 625 4.53 -42.79 25.17
C HIS A 625 5.57 -43.13 24.10
N VAL A 626 6.70 -42.41 24.08
CA VAL A 626 7.96 -42.78 24.74
C VAL A 626 8.69 -41.50 25.16
#